data_AF-A0A5C6M2H4-F1
#
_entry.id   AF-A0A5C6M2H4-F1
#
_cell.length_a   1.000
_cell.length_b   1.000
_cell.length_c   1.000
_cell.angle_alpha   90.00
_cell.angle_beta   90.00
_cell.angle_gamma   90.00
#
_symmetry.space_group_name_H-M   'P 1'
#
loop_
_entity.id
_entity.type
_entity.pdbx_description
1 polymer ?
#
loop_
_entity_poly.entity_id
_entity_poly.type
_entity_poly.pdbx_seq_one_letter_code
_entity_poly.pdbx_strand_id
1 'polypeptide(L)'
;DPVCAERESESWSSDRSVVRGPYKKNWREYWLQRVLETQSELRNIGPKEFSEIELITIAELQEIRRIWRFEKHEFDDAVPNIYRVATGKDFPVPPDDGNLLRNEDWEILREVCGDDPMFFELQSTLLDVEREFRGMARRAGIYEVLEDKIRACQFESEEAAVDSMRAAEELHKEADRLNEQSLFVVQKSLFPDETPEKTERSE
;
A
#
# COMPACT_ATOMS: atom_id res chain seq x y z
N ASP A 1 -27.68 -7.17 1.19
CA ASP A 1 -27.19 -6.69 -0.12
C ASP A 1 -26.44 -5.39 0.02
N PRO A 2 -25.10 -5.40 0.03
CA PRO A 2 -24.37 -4.17 -0.18
C PRO A 2 -24.43 -3.87 -1.68
N VAL A 3 -25.00 -2.71 -1.99
CA VAL A 3 -25.19 -2.20 -3.35
C VAL A 3 -23.84 -2.14 -4.04
N CYS A 4 -23.59 -3.07 -4.96
CA CYS A 4 -22.64 -2.85 -6.04
C CYS A 4 -23.14 -1.62 -6.81
N ALA A 5 -22.47 -0.49 -6.62
CA ALA A 5 -22.76 0.74 -7.33
C ALA A 5 -22.87 0.43 -8.83
N GLU A 6 -24.05 0.73 -9.38
CA GLU A 6 -24.37 0.61 -10.79
C GLU A 6 -23.36 1.42 -11.57
N ARG A 7 -22.67 0.74 -12.49
CA ARG A 7 -21.57 1.29 -13.26
C ARG A 7 -22.15 2.00 -14.47
N GLU A 8 -22.62 3.23 -14.26
CA GLU A 8 -22.91 4.13 -15.38
C GLU A 8 -21.60 4.43 -16.12
N SER A 9 -21.67 4.37 -17.45
CA SER A 9 -20.55 4.50 -18.37
C SER A 9 -20.01 5.93 -18.37
N GLU A 10 -19.11 6.25 -17.43
CA GLU A 10 -18.39 7.52 -17.43
C GLU A 10 -17.11 7.41 -18.27
N SER A 11 -17.07 8.30 -19.26
CA SER A 11 -15.93 8.70 -20.07
C SER A 11 -14.62 8.62 -19.29
N TRP A 12 -13.62 7.91 -19.86
CA TRP A 12 -12.24 7.89 -19.37
C TRP A 12 -11.61 9.26 -19.62
N SER A 13 -12.04 10.26 -18.86
CA SER A 13 -11.37 11.55 -18.81
C SER A 13 -10.04 11.30 -18.11
N SER A 14 -8.95 11.46 -18.85
CA SER A 14 -7.58 11.47 -18.32
C SER A 14 -7.40 12.72 -17.44
N ASP A 15 -8.07 12.74 -16.30
CA ASP A 15 -7.65 13.55 -15.17
C ASP A 15 -6.32 12.96 -14.68
N ARG A 16 -5.36 13.79 -14.26
CA ARG A 16 -4.02 13.35 -13.85
C ARG A 16 -4.18 12.22 -12.85
N SER A 17 -3.92 10.99 -13.30
CA SER A 17 -4.48 9.81 -12.66
C SER A 17 -3.89 9.65 -11.27
N VAL A 18 -4.68 9.93 -10.25
CA VAL A 18 -4.38 9.50 -8.89
C VAL A 18 -4.16 8.00 -8.95
N VAL A 19 -2.92 7.57 -8.71
CA VAL A 19 -2.59 6.16 -8.59
C VAL A 19 -3.24 5.70 -7.29
N ARG A 20 -4.38 5.02 -7.40
CA ARG A 20 -5.07 4.49 -6.23
C ARG A 20 -4.10 3.62 -5.44
N GLY A 21 -4.04 3.87 -4.15
CA GLY A 21 -3.12 3.21 -3.23
C GLY A 21 -3.28 1.68 -3.19
N PRO A 22 -2.41 1.01 -2.42
CA PRO A 22 -2.38 -0.44 -2.33
C PRO A 22 -3.74 -1.02 -1.91
N TYR A 23 -3.96 -2.26 -2.32
CA TYR A 23 -5.21 -2.97 -2.08
C TYR A 23 -5.46 -3.17 -0.56
N LYS A 24 -6.47 -2.46 -0.04
CA LYS A 24 -6.78 -2.39 1.40
C LYS A 24 -7.07 -3.78 1.98
N LYS A 25 -6.66 -3.99 3.24
CA LYS A 25 -6.81 -5.24 3.99
C LYS A 25 -8.25 -5.78 4.01
N ASN A 26 -9.21 -4.93 4.36
CA ASN A 26 -10.62 -5.31 4.43
C ASN A 26 -11.16 -5.89 3.12
N TRP A 27 -10.76 -5.33 1.99
CA TRP A 27 -11.15 -5.82 0.68
C TRP A 27 -10.44 -7.15 0.35
N ARG A 28 -9.15 -7.29 0.69
CA ARG A 28 -8.42 -8.57 0.55
C ARG A 28 -9.13 -9.71 1.26
N GLU A 29 -9.50 -9.49 2.52
CA GLU A 29 -10.27 -10.44 3.32
C GLU A 29 -11.63 -10.74 2.69
N TYR A 30 -12.35 -9.71 2.24
CA TYR A 30 -13.65 -9.85 1.61
C TYR A 30 -13.61 -10.74 0.37
N TRP A 31 -12.69 -10.51 -0.58
CA TRP A 31 -12.62 -11.35 -1.78
C TRP A 31 -12.17 -12.77 -1.46
N LEU A 32 -11.22 -12.95 -0.54
CA LEU A 32 -10.79 -14.27 -0.14
C LEU A 32 -11.96 -15.08 0.44
N GLN A 33 -12.75 -14.44 1.30
CA GLN A 33 -13.96 -15.04 1.87
C GLN A 33 -14.96 -15.43 0.77
N ARG A 34 -15.25 -14.52 -0.18
CA ARG A 34 -16.20 -14.79 -1.27
C ARG A 34 -15.76 -15.95 -2.15
N VAL A 35 -14.46 -16.06 -2.47
CA VAL A 35 -13.93 -17.20 -3.26
C VAL A 35 -14.15 -18.51 -2.52
N LEU A 36 -13.84 -18.56 -1.23
CA LEU A 36 -13.97 -19.77 -0.42
C LEU A 36 -15.42 -20.18 -0.17
N GLU A 37 -16.31 -19.21 0.04
CA GLU A 37 -17.75 -19.46 0.14
C GLU A 37 -18.32 -19.98 -1.17
N THR A 38 -17.98 -19.34 -2.29
CA THR A 38 -18.41 -19.80 -3.63
C THR A 38 -17.94 -21.22 -3.90
N GLN A 39 -16.67 -21.52 -3.56
CA GLN A 39 -16.14 -22.88 -3.66
C GLN A 39 -16.95 -23.86 -2.81
N SER A 40 -17.27 -23.50 -1.56
CA SER A 40 -18.02 -24.36 -0.65
C SER A 40 -19.47 -24.57 -1.11
N GLU A 41 -20.12 -23.52 -1.63
CA GLU A 41 -21.46 -23.59 -2.21
C GLU A 41 -21.51 -24.47 -3.45
N LEU A 42 -20.54 -24.34 -4.37
CA LEU A 42 -20.45 -25.18 -5.57
C LEU A 42 -20.28 -26.66 -5.23
N ARG A 43 -19.49 -26.99 -4.21
CA ARG A 43 -19.33 -28.38 -3.75
C ARG A 43 -20.60 -28.96 -3.12
N ASN A 44 -21.44 -28.11 -2.51
CA ASN A 44 -22.67 -28.52 -1.83
C ASN A 44 -23.88 -28.62 -2.76
N ILE A 45 -24.01 -27.69 -3.72
CA ILE A 45 -25.20 -27.54 -4.58
C ILE A 45 -24.94 -28.11 -5.99
N GLY A 46 -23.67 -28.12 -6.42
CA GLY A 46 -23.29 -28.47 -7.78
C GLY A 46 -23.51 -29.95 -8.13
N PRO A 47 -23.55 -30.25 -9.45
CA PRO A 47 -23.45 -31.62 -9.95
C PRO A 47 -22.25 -32.38 -9.37
N LYS A 48 -22.30 -33.72 -9.36
CA LYS A 48 -21.23 -34.56 -8.78
C LYS A 48 -19.85 -34.29 -9.39
N GLU A 49 -19.81 -33.84 -10.64
CA GLU A 49 -18.60 -33.45 -11.35
C GLU A 49 -17.87 -32.27 -10.69
N PHE A 50 -18.57 -31.47 -9.87
CA PHE A 50 -18.05 -30.29 -9.20
C PHE A 50 -17.85 -30.47 -7.68
N SER A 51 -18.06 -31.68 -7.13
CA SER A 51 -17.91 -31.91 -5.68
C SER A 51 -16.47 -31.69 -5.19
N GLU A 52 -15.49 -31.78 -6.09
CA GLU A 52 -14.06 -31.60 -5.81
C GLU A 52 -13.49 -30.31 -6.41
N ILE A 53 -14.32 -29.38 -6.90
CA ILE A 53 -13.80 -28.15 -7.53
C ILE A 53 -12.99 -27.32 -6.53
N GLU A 54 -11.82 -26.84 -6.93
CA GLU A 54 -11.01 -25.90 -6.17
C GLU A 54 -10.91 -24.60 -6.98
N LEU A 55 -11.59 -23.54 -6.53
CA LEU A 55 -11.38 -22.18 -7.05
C LEU A 55 -10.07 -21.60 -6.52
N ILE A 56 -9.69 -22.01 -5.31
CA ILE A 56 -8.41 -21.71 -4.70
C ILE A 56 -7.92 -22.93 -3.92
N THR A 57 -6.65 -23.28 -4.15
CA THR A 57 -6.01 -24.43 -3.53
C THR A 57 -5.46 -24.08 -2.14
N ILE A 58 -5.19 -25.10 -1.32
CA ILE A 58 -4.52 -24.92 -0.03
C ILE A 58 -3.13 -24.30 -0.20
N ALA A 59 -2.40 -24.67 -1.24
CA ALA A 59 -1.07 -24.12 -1.51
C ALA A 59 -1.13 -22.61 -1.82
N GLU A 60 -2.12 -22.18 -2.63
CA GLU A 60 -2.34 -20.76 -2.91
C GLU A 60 -2.78 -19.99 -1.65
N LEU A 61 -3.61 -20.59 -0.78
CA LEU A 61 -3.95 -19.98 0.50
C LEU A 61 -2.74 -19.80 1.42
N GLN A 62 -1.83 -20.77 1.44
CA GLN A 62 -0.58 -20.65 2.19
C GLN A 62 0.31 -19.53 1.63
N GLU A 63 0.34 -19.36 0.31
CA GLU A 63 1.08 -18.27 -0.34
C GLU A 63 0.45 -16.91 -0.06
N ILE A 64 -0.89 -16.80 -0.09
CA ILE A 64 -1.61 -15.59 0.33
C ILE A 64 -1.27 -15.24 1.78
N ARG A 65 -1.31 -16.23 2.68
CA ARG A 65 -0.91 -16.05 4.09
C ARG A 65 0.52 -15.56 4.22
N ARG A 66 1.47 -16.12 3.44
CA ARG A 66 2.86 -15.67 3.41
C ARG A 66 2.96 -14.20 2.98
N ILE A 67 2.35 -13.84 1.85
CA ILE A 67 2.35 -12.46 1.34
C ILE A 67 1.77 -11.51 2.39
N TRP A 68 0.65 -11.87 3.01
CA TRP A 68 -0.01 -11.01 4.01
C TRP A 68 0.87 -10.81 5.24
N ARG A 69 1.46 -11.88 5.79
CA ARG A 69 2.30 -11.81 6.99
C ARG A 69 3.65 -11.12 6.74
N PHE A 70 4.29 -11.39 5.61
CA PHE A 70 5.68 -11.00 5.37
C PHE A 70 5.83 -9.76 4.48
N GLU A 71 4.95 -9.59 3.48
CA GLU A 71 5.06 -8.47 2.53
C GLU A 71 4.07 -7.34 2.83
N LYS A 72 2.92 -7.67 3.42
CA LYS A 72 1.90 -6.69 3.85
C LYS A 72 1.92 -6.42 5.34
N HIS A 73 2.76 -7.12 6.09
CA HIS A 73 2.98 -6.92 7.52
C HIS A 73 1.69 -7.06 8.35
N GLU A 74 0.85 -8.03 7.99
CA GLU A 74 -0.40 -8.31 8.69
C GLU A 74 -0.20 -9.37 9.76
N PHE A 75 -0.21 -8.93 11.01
CA PHE A 75 0.14 -9.79 12.15
C PHE A 75 -1.06 -10.55 12.74
N ASP A 76 -2.27 -10.15 12.40
CA ASP A 76 -3.49 -10.80 12.90
C ASP A 76 -3.71 -12.19 12.30
N ASP A 77 -3.04 -12.49 11.18
CA ASP A 77 -3.09 -13.78 10.47
C ASP A 77 -4.54 -14.21 10.20
N ALA A 78 -5.27 -13.42 9.40
CA ALA A 78 -6.70 -13.61 9.18
C ALA A 78 -7.07 -14.86 8.35
N VAL A 79 -6.14 -15.37 7.52
CA VAL A 79 -6.41 -16.44 6.54
C VAL A 79 -6.97 -17.73 7.18
N PRO A 80 -6.39 -18.29 8.27
CA PRO A 80 -6.95 -19.44 8.97
C PRO A 80 -8.39 -19.23 9.45
N ASN A 81 -8.71 -18.04 9.96
CA ASN A 81 -10.05 -17.74 10.45
C ASN A 81 -11.06 -17.64 9.30
N ILE A 82 -10.70 -16.94 8.21
CA ILE A 82 -11.53 -16.83 7.00
C ILE A 82 -11.82 -18.22 6.43
N TYR A 83 -10.79 -19.07 6.32
CA TYR A 83 -10.95 -20.44 5.84
C TYR A 83 -11.92 -21.25 6.69
N ARG A 84 -11.78 -21.18 8.02
CA ARG A 84 -12.65 -21.89 8.96
C ARG A 84 -14.10 -21.42 8.88
N VAL A 85 -14.33 -20.10 8.79
CA VAL A 85 -15.68 -19.54 8.66
C VAL A 85 -16.33 -19.95 7.34
N ALA A 86 -15.59 -19.89 6.23
CA ALA A 86 -16.14 -20.17 4.90
C ALA A 86 -16.35 -21.67 4.63
N THR A 87 -15.47 -22.54 5.15
CA THR A 87 -15.47 -23.98 4.82
C THR A 87 -15.91 -24.89 5.96
N GLY A 88 -15.94 -24.39 7.20
CA GLY A 88 -16.17 -25.19 8.41
C GLY A 88 -15.02 -26.12 8.79
N LYS A 89 -13.88 -26.06 8.10
CA LYS A 89 -12.71 -26.91 8.33
C LYS A 89 -11.56 -26.09 8.90
N ASP A 90 -10.69 -26.73 9.68
CA ASP A 90 -9.48 -26.08 10.16
C ASP A 90 -8.48 -25.89 9.01
N PHE A 91 -7.88 -24.72 8.95
CA PHE A 91 -6.83 -24.43 7.97
C PHE A 91 -5.57 -25.23 8.33
N PRO A 92 -4.93 -25.91 7.36
CA PRO A 92 -3.68 -26.62 7.60
C PRO A 92 -2.53 -25.61 7.77
N VAL A 93 -2.39 -25.12 9.01
CA VAL A 93 -1.32 -24.18 9.40
C VAL A 93 0.01 -24.95 9.44
N PRO A 94 1.02 -24.60 8.62
CA PRO A 94 2.35 -25.16 8.79
C PRO A 94 2.92 -24.75 10.15
N PRO A 95 3.85 -25.54 10.73
CA PRO A 95 4.50 -25.21 12.01
C PRO A 95 5.04 -23.77 11.98
N ASP A 96 4.62 -22.96 12.94
CA ASP A 96 5.03 -21.57 13.06
C ASP A 96 6.54 -21.47 13.32
N ASP A 97 7.18 -20.51 12.67
CA ASP A 97 8.61 -20.25 12.72
C ASP A 97 9.03 -19.50 14.00
N GLY A 98 8.13 -19.36 14.98
CA GLY A 98 8.39 -18.91 16.36
C GLY A 98 8.83 -17.45 16.51
N ASN A 99 9.03 -16.73 15.40
CA ASN A 99 9.60 -15.38 15.36
C ASN A 99 8.60 -14.31 14.93
N LEU A 100 7.32 -14.65 14.80
CA LEU A 100 6.29 -13.74 14.28
C LEU A 100 5.47 -13.16 15.44
N LEU A 101 5.19 -11.86 15.37
CA LEU A 101 4.23 -11.20 16.28
C LEU A 101 2.88 -11.89 16.11
N ARG A 102 2.22 -12.13 17.23
CA ARG A 102 0.97 -12.88 17.31
C ARG A 102 -0.22 -11.93 17.37
N ASN A 103 -1.40 -12.52 17.25
CA ASN A 103 -2.66 -11.80 17.44
C ASN A 103 -2.73 -11.07 18.80
N GLU A 104 -2.14 -11.67 19.84
CA GLU A 104 -2.02 -11.03 21.16
C GLU A 104 -1.20 -9.73 21.12
N ASP A 105 -0.05 -9.74 20.42
CA ASP A 105 0.78 -8.54 20.23
C ASP A 105 0.05 -7.46 19.41
N TRP A 106 -0.76 -7.91 18.45
CA TRP A 106 -1.57 -7.04 17.60
C TRP A 106 -2.64 -6.29 18.38
N GLU A 107 -3.35 -6.98 19.26
CA GLU A 107 -4.37 -6.36 20.11
C GLU A 107 -3.75 -5.42 21.15
N ILE A 108 -2.57 -5.77 21.70
CA ILE A 108 -1.81 -4.85 22.55
C ILE A 108 -1.42 -3.59 21.77
N LEU A 109 -0.91 -3.75 20.54
CA LEU A 109 -0.54 -2.61 19.70
C LEU A 109 -1.76 -1.72 19.41
N ARG A 110 -2.93 -2.33 19.18
CA ARG A 110 -4.19 -1.60 18.94
C ARG A 110 -4.62 -0.82 20.18
N GLU A 111 -4.55 -1.45 21.35
CA GLU A 111 -4.86 -0.80 22.63
C GLU A 111 -3.95 0.41 22.87
N VAL A 112 -2.65 0.27 22.62
CA VAL A 112 -1.67 1.36 22.80
C VAL A 112 -1.87 2.49 21.79
N CYS A 113 -2.24 2.18 20.55
CA CYS A 113 -2.45 3.18 19.51
C CYS A 113 -3.82 3.87 19.59
N GLY A 114 -4.79 3.26 20.27
CA GLY A 114 -6.15 3.78 20.38
C GLY A 114 -6.90 3.72 19.05
N ASP A 115 -7.81 4.68 18.84
CA ASP A 115 -8.72 4.72 17.68
C ASP A 115 -8.10 5.38 16.43
N ASP A 116 -6.78 5.62 16.40
CA ASP A 116 -6.08 6.20 15.25
C ASP A 116 -5.56 5.08 14.32
N PRO A 117 -6.22 4.82 13.17
CA PRO A 117 -5.85 3.74 12.28
C PRO A 117 -4.52 4.00 11.56
N MET A 118 -4.19 5.27 11.31
CA MET A 118 -2.96 5.67 10.63
C MET A 118 -1.76 5.51 11.56
N PHE A 119 -1.90 5.92 12.80
CA PHE A 119 -0.88 5.71 13.81
C PHE A 119 -0.63 4.22 14.04
N PHE A 120 -1.69 3.43 14.13
CA PHE A 120 -1.59 1.98 14.25
C PHE A 120 -0.87 1.33 13.05
N GLU A 121 -1.24 1.72 11.82
CA GLU A 121 -0.58 1.24 10.60
C GLU A 121 0.91 1.62 10.58
N LEU A 122 1.26 2.85 10.97
CA LEU A 122 2.65 3.28 11.07
C LEU A 122 3.41 2.44 12.12
N GLN A 123 2.90 2.30 13.34
CA GLN A 123 3.59 1.53 14.38
C GLN A 123 3.80 0.06 13.98
N SER A 124 2.77 -0.55 13.38
CA SER A 124 2.85 -1.92 12.90
C SER A 124 3.94 -2.10 11.84
N THR A 125 4.04 -1.13 10.93
CA THR A 125 5.06 -1.12 9.87
C THR A 125 6.47 -0.92 10.43
N LEU A 126 6.65 -0.03 11.41
CA LEU A 126 7.95 0.23 12.03
C LEU A 126 8.46 -0.99 12.80
N LEU A 127 7.59 -1.67 13.54
CA LEU A 127 7.92 -2.91 14.25
C LEU A 127 8.34 -4.02 13.28
N ASP A 128 7.70 -4.09 12.11
CA ASP A 128 8.08 -5.06 11.10
C ASP A 128 9.48 -4.81 10.52
N VAL A 129 9.77 -3.54 10.17
CA VAL A 129 11.09 -3.15 9.67
C VAL A 129 12.16 -3.44 10.72
N GLU A 130 11.91 -3.21 12.01
CA GLU A 130 12.86 -3.58 13.06
C GLU A 130 13.15 -5.08 13.05
N ARG A 131 12.10 -5.89 12.94
CA ARG A 131 12.18 -7.36 12.94
C ARG A 131 12.97 -7.90 11.76
N GLU A 132 12.73 -7.39 10.54
CA GLU A 132 13.45 -7.82 9.33
C GLU A 132 14.97 -7.64 9.49
N PHE A 133 15.38 -6.56 10.15
CA PHE A 133 16.79 -6.23 10.36
C PHE A 133 17.41 -6.87 11.61
N ARG A 134 16.62 -7.52 12.48
CA ARG A 134 17.05 -8.07 13.78
C ARG A 134 18.11 -9.18 13.67
N GLY A 135 18.24 -9.83 12.51
CA GLY A 135 19.22 -10.89 12.23
C GLY A 135 20.42 -10.46 11.38
N MET A 136 20.49 -9.21 10.93
CA MET A 136 21.54 -8.75 10.02
C MET A 136 22.78 -8.25 10.79
N ALA A 137 23.96 -8.81 10.47
CA ALA A 137 25.23 -8.41 11.08
C ALA A 137 25.59 -6.92 10.86
N ARG A 138 25.00 -6.28 9.84
CA ARG A 138 24.99 -4.82 9.66
C ARG A 138 23.57 -4.35 9.36
N ARG A 139 23.08 -3.39 10.14
CA ARG A 139 21.80 -2.69 9.93
C ARG A 139 21.94 -1.52 8.95
N ALA A 140 22.81 -1.63 7.95
CA ALA A 140 22.96 -0.58 6.94
C ALA A 140 21.69 -0.54 6.06
N GLY A 141 21.11 0.63 5.81
CA GLY A 141 19.87 0.76 5.03
C GLY A 141 18.59 0.85 5.87
N ILE A 142 18.65 0.62 7.20
CA ILE A 142 17.44 0.61 8.02
C ILE A 142 16.79 1.99 8.12
N TYR A 143 17.58 3.06 8.19
CA TYR A 143 17.05 4.41 8.34
C TYR A 143 16.32 4.87 7.08
N GLU A 144 16.85 4.51 5.91
CA GLU A 144 16.23 4.78 4.61
C GLU A 144 14.88 4.08 4.51
N VAL A 145 14.80 2.80 4.88
CA VAL A 145 13.54 2.05 4.89
C VAL A 145 12.54 2.64 5.89
N LEU A 146 12.98 2.98 7.11
CA LEU A 146 12.13 3.60 8.11
C LEU A 146 11.58 4.96 7.64
N GLU A 147 12.44 5.79 7.05
CA GLU A 147 12.05 7.09 6.50
C GLU A 147 11.01 6.95 5.39
N ASP A 148 11.20 6.01 4.48
CA ASP A 148 10.25 5.73 3.40
C ASP A 148 8.88 5.30 3.94
N LYS A 149 8.85 4.45 4.99
CA LYS A 149 7.59 4.03 5.62
C LYS A 149 6.90 5.17 6.36
N ILE A 150 7.65 6.01 7.07
CA ILE A 150 7.10 7.20 7.74
C ILE A 150 6.47 8.16 6.73
N ARG A 151 7.16 8.42 5.61
CA ARG A 151 6.63 9.26 4.52
C ARG A 151 5.37 8.67 3.89
N ALA A 152 5.30 7.35 3.75
CA ALA A 152 4.11 6.69 3.19
C ALA A 152 2.86 6.84 4.08
N CYS A 153 3.04 6.89 5.40
CA CYS A 153 1.94 7.03 6.37
C CYS A 153 1.68 8.48 6.80
N GLN A 154 2.30 9.48 6.17
CA GLN A 154 2.23 10.88 6.63
C GLN A 154 0.91 11.61 6.31
N PHE A 155 0.04 11.00 5.49
CA PHE A 155 -1.17 11.64 5.00
C PHE A 155 -2.43 10.98 5.56
N GLU A 156 -3.29 11.79 6.17
CA GLU A 156 -4.55 11.35 6.76
C GLU A 156 -5.63 11.02 5.70
N SER A 157 -5.54 11.65 4.52
CA SER A 157 -6.51 11.48 3.45
C SER A 157 -5.90 11.61 2.06
N GLU A 158 -6.63 11.13 1.04
CA GLU A 158 -6.27 11.31 -0.37
C GLU A 158 -6.17 12.80 -0.72
N GLU A 159 -7.08 13.62 -0.20
CA GLU A 159 -7.08 15.07 -0.39
C GLU A 159 -5.82 15.70 0.20
N ALA A 160 -5.44 15.33 1.43
CA ALA A 160 -4.23 15.82 2.09
C ALA A 160 -2.96 15.43 1.33
N ALA A 161 -2.91 14.22 0.77
CA ALA A 161 -1.80 13.77 -0.07
C ALA A 161 -1.70 14.59 -1.37
N VAL A 162 -2.83 14.79 -2.06
CA VAL A 162 -2.89 15.56 -3.31
C VAL A 162 -2.51 17.03 -3.07
N ASP A 163 -2.97 17.62 -1.98
CA ASP A 163 -2.64 19.01 -1.64
C ASP A 163 -1.16 19.17 -1.28
N SER A 164 -0.58 18.21 -0.55
CA SER A 164 0.86 18.20 -0.30
C SER A 164 1.68 18.03 -1.59
N MET A 165 1.23 17.21 -2.52
CA MET A 165 1.89 17.05 -3.83
C MET A 165 1.83 18.36 -4.63
N ARG A 166 0.66 19.01 -4.68
CA ARG A 166 0.50 20.32 -5.34
C ARG A 166 1.38 21.37 -4.70
N ALA A 167 1.43 21.43 -3.37
CA ALA A 167 2.27 22.38 -2.65
C ALA A 167 3.76 22.16 -2.96
N ALA A 168 4.22 20.91 -3.02
CA ALA A 168 5.59 20.58 -3.39
C ALA A 168 5.92 20.97 -4.86
N GLU A 169 4.99 20.76 -5.79
CA GLU A 169 5.15 21.19 -7.19
C GLU A 169 5.26 22.72 -7.31
N GLU A 170 4.45 23.47 -6.58
CA GLU A 170 4.52 24.94 -6.59
C GLU A 170 5.83 25.46 -6.00
N LEU A 171 6.31 24.86 -4.90
CA LEU A 171 7.63 25.18 -4.34
C LEU A 171 8.76 24.85 -5.32
N HIS A 172 8.67 23.73 -6.05
CA HIS A 172 9.66 23.35 -7.05
C HIS A 172 9.70 24.36 -8.21
N LYS A 173 8.54 24.74 -8.76
CA LYS A 173 8.44 25.78 -9.81
C LYS A 173 9.01 27.12 -9.36
N GLU A 174 8.73 27.51 -8.11
CA GLU A 174 9.26 28.77 -7.58
C GLU A 174 10.79 28.70 -7.38
N ALA A 175 11.32 27.56 -6.92
CA ALA A 175 12.76 27.34 -6.83
C ALA A 175 13.45 27.41 -8.20
N ASP A 176 12.86 26.78 -9.22
CA ASP A 176 13.37 26.83 -10.60
C ASP A 176 13.36 28.27 -11.13
N ARG A 177 12.27 29.00 -10.90
CA ARG A 177 12.15 30.41 -11.29
C ARG A 177 13.19 31.30 -10.61
N LEU A 178 13.42 31.13 -9.32
CA LEU A 178 14.44 31.85 -8.57
C LEU A 178 15.85 31.50 -9.05
N ASN A 179 16.08 30.24 -9.41
CA ASN A 179 17.36 29.79 -9.98
C ASN A 179 17.61 30.42 -11.35
N GLU A 180 16.61 30.46 -12.25
CA GLU A 180 16.70 31.15 -13.54
C GLU A 180 16.97 32.65 -13.38
N GLN A 181 16.28 33.31 -12.45
CA GLN A 181 16.52 34.72 -12.13
C GLN A 181 17.93 34.95 -11.59
N SER A 182 18.40 34.07 -10.71
CA SER A 182 19.76 34.12 -10.16
C SER A 182 20.81 33.94 -11.27
N LEU A 183 20.63 32.96 -12.15
CA LEU A 183 21.50 32.74 -13.32
C LEU A 183 21.54 33.97 -14.23
N PHE A 184 20.40 34.61 -14.47
CA PHE A 184 20.31 35.84 -15.27
C PHE A 184 21.06 37.01 -14.61
N VAL A 185 20.95 37.18 -13.29
CA VAL A 185 21.67 38.22 -12.53
C VAL A 185 23.18 37.98 -12.58
N VAL A 186 23.62 36.74 -12.38
CA VAL A 186 25.02 36.34 -12.47
C VAL A 186 25.55 36.61 -13.87
N GLN A 187 24.86 36.17 -14.93
CA GLN A 187 25.26 36.38 -16.31
C GLN A 187 25.38 37.87 -16.66
N LYS A 188 24.41 38.70 -16.24
CA LYS A 188 24.46 40.16 -16.44
C LYS A 188 25.60 40.84 -15.68
N SER A 189 26.01 40.31 -14.54
CA SER A 189 27.15 40.83 -13.76
C SER A 189 28.51 40.47 -14.37
N LEU A 190 28.63 39.28 -14.96
CA LEU A 190 29.85 38.80 -15.61
C LEU A 190 30.02 39.36 -17.03
N PHE A 191 28.91 39.66 -17.72
CA PHE A 191 28.90 40.18 -19.09
C PHE A 191 27.94 41.38 -19.21
N PRO A 192 28.34 42.57 -18.74
CA PRO A 192 27.45 43.74 -18.67
C PRO A 192 27.10 44.37 -20.03
N ASP A 193 27.88 44.12 -21.09
CA ASP A 193 27.74 44.76 -22.41
C ASP A 193 27.12 43.87 -23.51
N GLU A 194 26.76 42.62 -23.23
CA GLU A 194 26.01 41.80 -24.19
C GLU A 194 24.50 42.06 -24.03
N THR A 195 23.93 42.91 -24.88
CA THR A 195 22.47 42.93 -25.06
C THR A 195 22.02 41.62 -25.72
N PRO A 196 20.99 40.94 -25.20
CA PRO A 196 20.53 39.70 -25.82
C PRO A 196 19.94 40.03 -27.19
N GLU A 197 20.65 39.65 -28.26
CA GLU A 197 20.11 39.64 -29.61
C GLU A 197 18.88 38.74 -29.61
N LYS A 198 17.70 39.34 -29.84
CA LYS A 198 16.49 38.57 -30.14
C LYS A 198 16.79 37.76 -31.38
N THR A 199 16.88 36.44 -31.23
CA THR A 199 16.93 35.52 -32.37
C THR A 199 15.56 35.59 -33.05
N GLU A 200 15.39 36.53 -33.97
CA GLU A 200 14.30 36.52 -34.93
C GLU A 200 14.47 35.26 -35.77
N ARG A 201 13.62 34.28 -35.49
CA ARG A 201 13.46 33.08 -36.32
C ARG A 201 12.75 33.54 -37.60
N SER A 202 13.53 33.87 -38.62
CA SER A 202 13.05 34.13 -39.98
C SER A 202 12.54 32.83 -40.61
N GLU A 203 11.27 32.88 -41.00
CA GLU A 203 10.48 32.07 -41.98
C GLU A 203 10.90 30.62 -42.30
#